data_AF-A0A975R4R5-F1
#
_entry.id   AF-A0A975R4R5-F1
#
_cell.length_a   1.000
_cell.length_b   1.000
_cell.length_c   1.000
_cell.angle_alpha   90.00
_cell.angle_beta   90.00
_cell.angle_gamma   90.00
#
_symmetry.space_group_name_H-M   'P 1'
#
loop_
_entity.id
_entity.type
_entity.pdbx_description
1 polymer ?
#
loop_
_entity_poly.entity_id
_entity_poly.type
_entity_poly.pdbx_seq_one_letter_code
_entity_poly.pdbx_strand_id
1 'polypeptide(L)'
;MGADFIREQSGQPWSKRWNKGRDRLKESGLFDVQFGAQQRTITADIDPGMSVQAGDELVVQCGSGNAMVCRGQSRIGAVDGLPSDMHASITECGGVALGIVERVSLFGNSAELRLQ
;
A
#
# COMPACT_ATOMS: atom_id res chain seq x y z
N MET A 1 21.72 35.59 -30.41
CA MET A 1 22.53 34.44 -30.89
C MET A 1 22.55 33.37 -29.80
N GLY A 2 21.63 32.40 -29.83
CA GLY A 2 21.60 31.33 -28.84
C GLY A 2 20.62 30.21 -29.19
N ALA A 3 19.40 30.56 -29.60
CA ALA A 3 18.42 29.60 -30.09
C ALA A 3 18.79 29.01 -31.47
N ASP A 4 19.38 29.80 -32.36
CA ASP A 4 19.71 29.36 -33.72
C ASP A 4 20.92 28.41 -33.77
N PHE A 5 21.86 28.55 -32.84
CA PHE A 5 23.00 27.63 -32.71
C PHE A 5 22.57 26.22 -32.27
N ILE A 6 21.59 26.14 -31.36
CA ILE A 6 20.98 24.86 -30.94
C ILE A 6 20.20 24.22 -32.11
N ARG A 7 19.65 25.04 -33.01
CA ARG A 7 18.93 24.58 -34.21
C ARG A 7 19.89 24.00 -35.26
N GLU A 8 21.06 24.62 -35.47
CA GLU A 8 22.07 24.14 -36.42
C GLU A 8 22.83 22.90 -35.94
N GLN A 9 23.20 22.80 -34.66
CA GLN A 9 24.06 21.70 -34.19
C GLN A 9 23.36 20.37 -33.92
N SER A 10 22.03 20.32 -33.84
CA SER A 10 21.33 19.12 -33.37
C SER A 10 20.95 18.10 -34.46
N GLY A 11 21.25 18.38 -35.73
CA GLY A 11 21.20 17.43 -36.85
C GLY A 11 19.85 16.80 -37.19
N GLN A 12 18.77 17.11 -36.45
CA GLN A 12 17.42 16.59 -36.68
C GLN A 12 16.40 17.75 -36.68
N PRO A 13 15.44 17.77 -37.63
CA PRO A 13 14.40 18.79 -37.68
C PRO A 13 13.63 18.90 -36.36
N TRP A 14 13.27 20.11 -35.96
CA TRP A 14 12.56 20.39 -34.71
C TRP A 14 11.26 19.59 -34.56
N SER A 15 10.55 19.35 -35.67
CA SER A 15 9.31 18.57 -35.72
C SER A 15 9.52 17.12 -35.29
N LYS A 16 10.64 16.51 -35.67
CA LYS A 16 11.01 15.14 -35.29
C LYS A 16 11.30 15.03 -33.79
N ARG A 17 11.92 16.07 -33.21
CA ARG A 17 12.17 16.14 -31.76
C ARG A 17 10.88 16.34 -30.97
N TRP A 18 10.00 17.19 -31.44
CA TRP A 18 8.68 17.40 -30.84
C TRP A 18 7.84 16.11 -30.85
N ASN A 19 7.81 15.43 -32.00
CA ASN A 19 7.11 14.15 -32.11
C ASN A 19 7.71 13.09 -31.18
N LYS A 20 9.05 12.99 -31.10
CA LYS A 20 9.71 12.06 -30.15
C LYS A 20 9.36 12.36 -28.69
N GLY A 21 9.27 13.62 -28.30
CA GLY A 21 8.81 14.01 -26.96
C GLY A 21 7.35 13.63 -26.72
N ARG A 22 6.49 13.87 -27.71
CA ARG A 22 5.07 13.48 -27.66
C ARG A 22 4.87 11.98 -27.60
N ASP A 23 5.70 11.21 -28.29
CA ASP A 23 5.62 9.75 -28.28
C ASP A 23 6.16 9.19 -26.95
N ARG A 24 7.22 9.78 -26.39
CA ARG A 24 7.71 9.44 -25.04
C ARG A 24 6.68 9.71 -23.93
N LEU A 25 5.81 10.70 -24.10
CA LEU A 25 4.70 10.98 -23.17
C LEU A 25 3.56 9.95 -23.26
N LYS A 26 3.50 9.15 -24.33
CA LYS A 26 2.52 8.07 -24.47
C LYS A 26 3.03 6.74 -23.93
N GLU A 27 4.35 6.61 -23.76
CA GLU A 27 4.98 5.43 -23.17
C GLU A 27 4.87 5.52 -21.64
N SER A 28 4.42 4.45 -21.00
CA SER A 28 4.35 4.37 -19.54
C SER A 28 5.74 4.59 -18.93
N GLY A 29 5.90 5.70 -18.20
CA GLY A 29 7.12 6.06 -17.53
C GLY A 29 7.22 5.49 -16.11
N LEU A 30 8.32 5.84 -15.43
CA LEU A 30 8.59 5.44 -14.03
C LEU A 30 7.49 5.87 -13.04
N PHE A 31 6.69 6.89 -13.39
CA PHE A 31 5.56 7.38 -12.62
C PHE A 31 4.22 6.75 -13.01
N ASP A 32 4.18 6.01 -14.12
CA ASP A 32 3.00 5.26 -14.58
C ASP A 32 3.02 3.80 -14.12
N VAL A 33 3.97 3.44 -13.24
CA VAL A 33 4.04 2.12 -12.61
C VAL A 33 2.86 1.98 -11.67
N GLN A 34 1.81 1.29 -12.14
CA GLN A 34 0.80 0.76 -11.24
C GLN A 34 1.36 -0.49 -10.58
N PHE A 35 1.70 -0.37 -9.30
CA PHE A 35 2.04 -1.53 -8.49
C PHE A 35 0.79 -2.40 -8.34
N GLY A 36 0.70 -3.48 -9.11
CA GLY A 36 -0.40 -4.45 -9.04
C GLY A 36 -0.44 -5.26 -7.74
N ALA A 37 0.53 -5.04 -6.84
CA ALA A 37 0.50 -5.59 -5.49
C ALA A 37 -0.26 -4.63 -4.60
N GLN A 38 -1.58 -4.84 -4.49
CA GLN A 38 -2.37 -4.24 -3.43
C GLN A 38 -1.74 -4.71 -2.11
N GLN A 39 -1.07 -3.79 -1.40
CA GLN A 39 -0.34 -4.12 -0.19
C GLN A 39 -1.35 -4.51 0.89
N ARG A 40 -1.58 -5.83 1.07
CA ARG A 40 -2.52 -6.39 2.06
C ARG A 40 -1.94 -6.44 3.47
N THR A 41 -0.94 -5.61 3.75
CA THR A 41 -0.27 -5.59 5.05
C THR A 41 -0.74 -4.38 5.83
N ILE A 42 -1.25 -4.62 7.03
CA ILE A 42 -1.69 -3.58 7.97
C ILE A 42 -0.85 -3.65 9.23
N THR A 43 -0.71 -2.54 9.93
CA THR A 43 -0.06 -2.51 11.25
C THR A 43 -1.15 -2.48 12.32
N ALA A 44 -1.10 -3.42 13.24
CA ALA A 44 -1.95 -3.44 14.42
C ALA A 44 -1.16 -3.04 15.65
N ASP A 45 -1.78 -2.22 16.48
CA ASP A 45 -1.33 -1.96 17.84
C ASP A 45 -1.93 -3.02 18.76
N ILE A 46 -1.05 -3.64 19.54
CA ILE A 46 -1.35 -4.75 20.43
C ILE A 46 -1.55 -4.21 21.85
N ASP A 47 -2.66 -4.59 22.47
CA ASP A 47 -3.01 -4.16 23.83
C ASP A 47 -1.95 -4.64 24.85
N PRO A 48 -1.67 -3.87 25.91
CA PRO A 48 -0.69 -4.25 26.93
C PRO A 48 -0.98 -5.62 27.56
N GLY A 49 0.07 -6.44 27.71
CA GLY A 49 -0.03 -7.78 28.30
C GLY A 49 -0.49 -8.86 27.33
N MET A 50 -0.85 -8.51 26.09
CA MET A 50 -1.06 -9.46 25.01
C MET A 50 0.25 -9.74 24.30
N SER A 51 0.47 -11.00 23.95
CA SER A 51 1.62 -11.42 23.14
C SER A 51 1.14 -12.01 21.83
N VAL A 52 1.84 -11.67 20.76
CA VAL A 52 1.64 -12.18 19.40
C VAL A 52 2.98 -12.68 18.87
N GLN A 53 2.95 -13.71 18.03
CA GLN A 53 4.13 -14.25 17.37
C GLN A 53 3.94 -14.28 15.86
N ALA A 54 5.05 -14.25 15.12
CA ALA A 54 5.00 -14.44 13.68
C ALA A 54 4.40 -15.82 13.35
N GLY A 55 3.43 -15.83 12.44
CA GLY A 55 2.63 -17.00 12.09
C GLY A 55 1.30 -17.11 12.83
N ASP A 56 1.03 -16.29 13.84
CA ASP A 56 -0.27 -16.29 14.51
C ASP A 56 -1.39 -15.86 13.54
N GLU A 57 -2.52 -16.56 13.62
CA GLU A 57 -3.76 -16.20 12.93
C GLU A 57 -4.60 -15.29 13.81
N LEU A 58 -4.82 -14.06 13.35
CA LEU A 58 -5.62 -13.05 14.03
C LEU A 58 -6.79 -12.64 13.14
N VAL A 59 -7.93 -12.34 13.74
CA VAL A 59 -9.12 -11.87 13.05
C VAL A 59 -9.15 -10.35 13.10
N VAL A 60 -9.28 -9.72 11.94
CA VAL A 60 -9.43 -8.27 11.80
C VAL A 60 -10.88 -7.98 11.50
N GLN A 61 -11.55 -7.27 12.41
CA GLN A 61 -12.95 -6.92 12.27
C GLN A 61 -13.09 -5.40 12.08
N CYS A 62 -13.69 -5.00 10.97
CA CYS A 62 -13.94 -3.60 10.66
C CYS A 62 -15.18 -3.08 11.38
N GLY A 63 -15.02 -1.95 12.05
CA GLY A 63 -16.09 -1.12 12.58
C GLY A 63 -16.29 0.15 11.77
N SER A 64 -17.04 1.10 12.34
CA SER A 64 -17.28 2.43 11.75
C SER A 64 -16.04 3.33 11.89
N GLY A 65 -15.05 3.10 11.02
CA GLY A 65 -13.85 3.94 10.90
C GLY A 65 -12.60 3.42 11.62
N ASN A 66 -12.69 2.31 12.34
CA ASN A 66 -11.56 1.60 12.92
C ASN A 66 -11.66 0.10 12.62
N ALA A 67 -10.56 -0.63 12.83
CA ALA A 67 -10.62 -2.09 12.84
C ALA A 67 -10.06 -2.62 14.17
N MET A 68 -10.72 -3.62 14.73
CA MET A 68 -10.24 -4.33 15.91
C MET A 68 -9.53 -5.61 15.51
N VAL A 69 -8.54 -6.00 16.30
CA VAL A 69 -7.82 -7.25 16.11
C VAL A 69 -8.15 -8.19 17.25
N CYS A 70 -8.55 -9.41 16.89
CA CYS A 70 -9.03 -10.44 17.79
C CYS A 70 -8.22 -11.73 17.61
N ARG A 71 -7.95 -12.42 18.72
CA ARG A 71 -7.54 -13.83 18.70
C ARG A 71 -8.74 -14.67 19.12
N GLY A 72 -9.33 -15.38 18.16
CA GLY A 72 -10.63 -16.01 18.37
C GLY A 72 -11.70 -14.96 18.74
N GLN A 73 -12.25 -15.06 19.95
CA GLN A 73 -13.25 -14.12 20.47
C GLN A 73 -12.68 -13.02 21.38
N SER A 74 -11.39 -13.04 21.68
CA SER A 74 -10.77 -12.02 22.54
C SER A 74 -10.19 -10.90 21.70
N ARG A 75 -10.58 -9.65 21.98
CA ARG A 75 -9.87 -8.47 21.48
C ARG A 75 -8.46 -8.47 22.06
N ILE A 76 -7.48 -8.20 21.21
CA ILE A 76 -6.06 -8.12 21.57
C ILE A 76 -5.40 -6.85 21.05
N GLY A 77 -6.13 -6.04 20.28
CA GLY A 77 -5.58 -4.83 19.69
C GLY A 77 -6.53 -4.10 18.76
N ALA A 78 -5.99 -3.11 18.08
CA ALA A 78 -6.67 -2.31 17.08
C ALA A 78 -5.74 -1.99 15.91
N VAL A 79 -6.32 -1.62 14.78
CA VAL A 79 -5.63 -1.06 13.62
C VAL A 79 -6.11 0.36 13.47
N ASP A 80 -5.19 1.30 13.71
CA ASP A 80 -5.43 2.71 13.48
C ASP A 80 -5.07 3.06 12.03
N GLY A 81 -5.99 3.74 11.35
CA GLY A 81 -5.75 4.24 9.99
C GLY A 81 -5.77 3.16 8.90
N LEU A 82 -6.78 2.27 8.92
CA LEU A 82 -6.98 1.32 7.82
C LEU A 82 -7.25 2.09 6.50
N PRO A 83 -6.50 1.81 5.41
CA PRO A 83 -6.75 2.41 4.11
C PRO A 83 -8.17 2.16 3.61
N SER A 84 -8.77 3.15 2.94
CA SER A 84 -10.19 3.12 2.56
C SER A 84 -10.54 1.98 1.60
N ASP A 85 -9.59 1.58 0.75
CA ASP A 85 -9.72 0.43 -0.16
C ASP A 85 -9.74 -0.89 0.60
N MET A 86 -8.89 -1.07 1.61
CA MET A 86 -8.93 -2.23 2.50
C MET A 86 -10.18 -2.24 3.37
N HIS A 87 -10.60 -1.08 3.92
CA HIS A 87 -11.84 -0.97 4.68
C HIS A 87 -13.05 -1.39 3.84
N ALA A 88 -13.15 -0.90 2.60
CA ALA A 88 -14.21 -1.30 1.67
C ALA A 88 -14.16 -2.80 1.38
N SER A 89 -12.97 -3.34 1.08
CA SER A 89 -12.80 -4.77 0.77
C SER A 89 -13.23 -5.67 1.93
N ILE A 90 -12.81 -5.36 3.16
CA ILE A 90 -13.20 -6.13 4.35
C ILE A 90 -14.70 -6.00 4.62
N THR A 91 -15.27 -4.80 4.43
CA THR A 91 -16.70 -4.55 4.62
C THR A 91 -17.56 -5.33 3.61
N GLU A 92 -17.15 -5.37 2.33
CA GLU A 92 -17.80 -6.16 1.29
C GLU A 92 -17.75 -7.67 1.58
N CYS A 93 -16.70 -8.14 2.24
CA CYS A 93 -16.54 -9.52 2.69
C CYS A 93 -17.25 -9.84 4.03
N GLY A 94 -18.17 -8.99 4.49
CA GLY A 94 -18.94 -9.22 5.72
C GLY A 94 -18.33 -8.57 6.97
N GLY A 95 -17.39 -7.64 6.81
CA GLY A 95 -16.81 -6.84 7.88
C GLY A 95 -15.69 -7.54 8.66
N VAL A 96 -15.21 -8.69 8.19
CA VAL A 96 -14.18 -9.49 8.87
C VAL A 96 -13.17 -10.03 7.85
N ALA A 97 -11.89 -10.01 8.22
CA ALA A 97 -10.81 -10.60 7.45
C ALA A 97 -9.86 -11.40 8.35
N LEU A 98 -9.24 -12.44 7.78
CA LEU A 98 -8.20 -13.20 8.46
C LEU A 98 -6.84 -12.56 8.17
N GLY A 99 -6.07 -12.29 9.22
CA GLY A 99 -4.72 -11.75 9.15
C GLY A 99 -3.70 -12.73 9.72
N ILE A 100 -2.60 -12.92 9.02
CA ILE A 100 -1.45 -13.69 9.53
C ILE A 100 -0.39 -12.70 9.98
N VAL A 101 0.11 -12.83 11.20
CA VAL A 101 1.21 -12.00 11.71
C VAL A 101 2.48 -12.33 10.93
N GLU A 102 3.00 -11.39 10.15
CA GLU A 102 4.27 -11.57 9.46
C GLU A 102 5.45 -11.14 10.33
N ARG A 103 5.29 -10.02 11.06
CA ARG A 103 6.35 -9.45 11.88
C ARG A 103 5.78 -8.86 13.16
N VAL A 104 6.55 -8.96 14.23
CA VAL A 104 6.25 -8.33 15.51
C VAL A 104 7.33 -7.28 15.78
N SER A 105 6.91 -6.09 16.22
CA SER A 105 7.83 -5.03 16.60
C SER A 105 8.76 -5.47 17.74
N LEU A 106 9.90 -4.78 17.86
CA LEU A 106 10.89 -5.07 18.90
C LEU A 106 10.33 -4.99 20.33
N PHE A 107 9.35 -4.09 20.54
CA PHE A 107 8.73 -3.87 21.84
C PHE A 107 7.46 -4.71 22.05
N GLY A 108 7.02 -5.45 21.03
CA GLY A 108 5.81 -6.28 21.10
C GLY A 108 4.49 -5.50 21.17
N ASN A 109 4.53 -4.18 21.04
CA ASN A 109 3.37 -3.31 21.11
C ASN A 109 2.66 -3.14 19.76
N SER A 110 3.31 -3.52 18.66
CA SER A 110 2.70 -3.56 17.34
C SER A 110 3.12 -4.78 16.52
N ALA A 111 2.29 -5.15 15.56
CA ALA A 111 2.50 -6.28 14.66
C ALA A 111 2.03 -5.95 13.23
N GLU A 112 2.80 -6.42 12.24
CA GLU A 112 2.43 -6.37 10.83
C GLU A 112 1.62 -7.62 10.47
N LEU A 113 0.43 -7.40 9.90
CA LEU A 113 -0.55 -8.43 9.57
C LEU A 113 -0.77 -8.46 8.08
N ARG A 114 -0.61 -9.62 7.46
CA ARG A 114 -1.02 -9.85 6.07
C ARG A 114 -2.44 -10.40 6.03
N LEU A 115 -3.35 -9.65 5.41
CA LEU A 115 -4.74 -10.03 5.20
C LEU A 115 -4.88 -11.03 4.04
N GLN A 116 -5.74 -12.04 4.22
CA GLN A 116 -6.10 -13.02 3.19
C GLN A 116 -7.36 -12.63 2.41
#